data_AF-A0A2U9PHT9-F1
#
_entry.id   AF-A0A2U9PHT9-F1
#
_cell.length_a   1.000
_cell.length_b   1.000
_cell.length_c   1.000
_cell.angle_alpha   90.00
_cell.angle_beta   90.00
_cell.angle_gamma   90.00
#
_symmetry.space_group_name_H-M   'P 1'
#
loop_
_entity.id
_entity.type
_entity.pdbx_description
1 polymer ?
#
loop_
_entity_poly.entity_id
_entity_poly.type
_entity_poly.pdbx_seq_one_letter_code
_entity_poly.pdbx_strand_id
1 'polypeptide(L)'
;MDSYDRDVMRFVLAWAPFGGPREDDVWVSFGVSVGQLGERFADAVMRCRLRAAALSDPDRDLLARAGAHLRDLQQLRAATESGERTLEERALRVPKGA
;
A
#
# COMPACT_ATOMS: atom_id res chain seq x y z
N MET A 1 15.08 10.07 7.82
CA MET A 1 14.06 9.04 8.06
C MET A 1 14.52 8.24 9.27
N ASP A 2 13.63 7.71 10.10
CA ASP A 2 14.09 6.81 11.17
C ASP A 2 14.38 5.40 10.62
N SER A 3 15.03 4.55 11.40
CA SER A 3 15.39 3.20 10.96
C SER A 3 14.16 2.33 10.70
N TYR A 4 13.14 2.46 11.54
CA TYR A 4 11.92 1.67 11.42
C TYR A 4 11.14 2.02 10.14
N ASP A 5 10.95 3.30 9.84
CA ASP A 5 10.36 3.82 8.61
C ASP A 5 11.11 3.23 7.39
N ARG A 6 12.45 3.23 7.43
CA ARG A 6 13.28 2.65 6.37
C ARG A 6 13.03 1.16 6.18
N ASP A 7 12.99 0.41 7.27
CA ASP A 7 12.85 -1.04 7.22
C ASP A 7 11.47 -1.46 6.72
N VAL A 8 10.41 -0.76 7.17
CA VAL A 8 9.05 -0.94 6.66
C VAL A 8 8.99 -0.65 5.16
N MET A 9 9.54 0.49 4.70
CA MET A 9 9.53 0.84 3.27
C MET A 9 10.29 -0.18 2.42
N ARG A 10 11.49 -0.60 2.86
CA ARG A 10 12.29 -1.59 2.14
C ARG A 10 11.60 -2.93 2.07
N PHE A 11 11.02 -3.39 3.17
CA PHE A 11 10.32 -4.65 3.22
C PHE A 11 9.14 -4.66 2.25
N VAL A 12 8.24 -3.67 2.35
CA VAL A 12 7.07 -3.59 1.45
C VAL A 12 7.50 -3.53 -0.02
N LEU A 13 8.52 -2.73 -0.35
CA LEU A 13 9.03 -2.62 -1.72
C LEU A 13 9.68 -3.91 -2.23
N ALA A 14 10.34 -4.69 -1.37
CA ALA A 14 10.90 -5.99 -1.75
C ALA A 14 9.82 -7.00 -2.13
N TRP A 15 8.64 -6.90 -1.49
CA TRP A 15 7.49 -7.77 -1.75
C TRP A 15 6.55 -7.27 -2.85
N ALA A 16 6.70 -6.03 -3.31
CA ALA A 16 5.86 -5.43 -4.33
C ALA A 16 5.72 -6.27 -5.63
N PRO A 17 6.79 -6.89 -6.19
CA PRO A 17 6.68 -7.72 -7.39
C PRO A 17 5.84 -8.99 -7.21
N PHE A 18 5.64 -9.44 -5.96
CA PHE A 18 4.94 -10.69 -5.63
C PHE A 18 3.49 -10.45 -5.18
N GLY A 19 3.01 -9.20 -5.24
CA GLY A 19 1.66 -8.84 -4.79
C GLY A 19 1.56 -8.49 -3.31
N GLY A 20 2.70 -8.37 -2.61
CA GLY A 20 2.77 -8.02 -1.19
C GLY A 20 3.22 -9.17 -0.29
N PRO A 21 3.59 -8.87 0.97
CA PRO A 21 4.11 -9.86 1.90
C PRO A 21 3.00 -10.76 2.46
N ARG A 22 3.36 -11.99 2.84
CA ARG A 22 2.45 -12.92 3.51
C ARG A 22 2.40 -12.60 5.01
N GLU A 23 1.31 -12.99 5.67
CA GLU A 23 1.09 -12.73 7.11
C GLU A 23 2.25 -13.26 7.98
N ASP A 24 2.72 -14.48 7.72
CA ASP A 24 3.80 -15.10 8.49
C ASP A 24 5.11 -14.31 8.37
N ASP A 25 5.44 -13.82 7.17
CA ASP A 25 6.66 -13.05 6.92
C ASP A 25 6.62 -11.69 7.64
N VAL A 26 5.43 -11.05 7.66
CA VAL A 26 5.22 -9.78 8.39
C VAL A 26 5.30 -10.02 9.90
N TRP A 27 4.68 -11.07 10.41
CA TRP A 27 4.69 -11.39 11.82
C TRP A 27 6.11 -11.66 12.33
N VAL A 28 6.90 -12.45 11.60
CA VAL A 28 8.31 -12.73 11.94
C VAL A 28 9.16 -11.46 11.93
N SER A 29 8.92 -10.55 10.98
CA SER A 29 9.76 -9.36 10.80
C SER A 29 9.38 -8.19 11.71
N PHE A 30 8.08 -8.01 11.99
CA PHE A 30 7.55 -6.80 12.63
C PHE A 30 6.60 -7.08 13.81
N GLY A 31 6.18 -8.33 14.04
CA GLY A 31 5.26 -8.70 15.11
C GLY A 31 3.87 -8.08 14.99
N VAL A 32 3.43 -7.81 13.75
CA VAL A 32 2.14 -7.19 13.43
C VAL A 32 1.47 -7.91 12.28
N SER A 33 0.19 -7.61 12.04
CA SER A 33 -0.50 -8.12 10.85
C SER A 33 -0.11 -7.38 9.57
N VAL A 34 -0.39 -7.98 8.40
CA VAL A 34 -0.21 -7.32 7.09
C VAL A 34 -1.01 -6.01 7.02
N GLY A 35 -2.23 -5.99 7.57
CA GLY A 35 -3.06 -4.77 7.63
C GLY A 35 -2.38 -3.64 8.41
N GLN A 36 -1.88 -3.96 9.61
CA GLN A 36 -1.15 -3.00 10.46
C GLN A 36 0.16 -2.55 9.82
N LEU A 37 0.88 -3.44 9.12
CA LEU A 37 2.07 -3.06 8.35
C LEU A 37 1.70 -2.08 7.22
N GLY A 38 0.59 -2.31 6.52
CA GLY A 38 0.09 -1.43 5.47
C GLY A 38 -0.22 -0.02 5.98
N GLU A 39 -0.89 0.08 7.12
CA GLU A 39 -1.16 1.37 7.79
C GLU A 39 0.16 2.09 8.15
N ARG A 40 1.08 1.37 8.80
CA ARG A 40 2.40 1.92 9.16
C ARG A 40 3.19 2.37 7.95
N PHE A 41 3.13 1.63 6.84
CA PHE A 41 3.80 2.01 5.60
C PHE A 41 3.21 3.30 5.03
N ALA A 42 1.88 3.42 4.94
CA ALA A 42 1.21 4.62 4.45
C ALA A 42 1.55 5.84 5.33
N ASP A 43 1.48 5.69 6.65
CA ASP A 43 1.82 6.74 7.60
C ASP A 43 3.29 7.15 7.52
N ALA A 44 4.21 6.18 7.43
CA ALA A 44 5.63 6.45 7.27
C ALA A 44 5.91 7.25 6.00
N VAL A 45 5.32 6.86 4.86
CA VAL A 45 5.45 7.59 3.59
C VAL A 45 4.92 9.01 3.72
N MET A 46 3.75 9.21 4.32
CA MET A 46 3.17 10.54 4.48
C MET A 46 3.99 11.43 5.42
N ARG A 47 4.39 10.92 6.59
CA ARG A 47 5.25 11.64 7.53
C ARG A 47 6.60 11.98 6.91
N CYS A 48 7.18 11.09 6.11
CA CYS A 48 8.46 11.33 5.44
C CYS A 48 8.36 12.35 4.31
N ARG A 49 7.25 12.37 3.56
CA ARG A 49 6.99 13.39 2.52
C ARG A 49 7.00 14.80 3.08
N LEU A 50 6.38 15.02 4.24
CA LEU A 50 6.36 16.33 4.89
C LEU A 50 7.76 16.85 5.27
N ARG A 51 8.72 15.95 5.49
CA ARG A 51 10.13 16.26 5.86
C ARG A 51 11.13 15.94 4.75
N ALA A 52 10.69 15.78 3.50
CA ALA A 52 11.52 15.28 2.41
C ALA A 52 12.80 16.12 2.17
N ALA A 53 12.71 17.44 2.35
CA ALA A 53 13.85 18.36 2.20
C ALA A 53 14.99 18.08 3.20
N ALA A 54 14.67 17.53 4.38
CA ALA A 54 15.63 17.21 5.43
C ALA A 54 16.18 15.77 5.35
N LEU A 55 15.72 14.96 4.40
CA LEU A 55 16.19 13.59 4.20
C LEU A 55 17.51 13.56 3.44
N SER A 56 18.31 12.52 3.64
CA SER A 56 19.47 12.24 2.79
C SER A 56 19.03 11.78 1.39
N ASP A 57 19.93 11.86 0.40
CA ASP A 57 19.63 11.37 -0.97
C ASP A 57 19.12 9.92 -1.01
N PRO A 58 19.74 8.95 -0.31
CA PRO A 58 19.23 7.58 -0.30
C PRO A 58 17.83 7.45 0.33
N ASP A 59 17.55 8.22 1.39
CA ASP A 59 16.24 8.23 2.03
C ASP A 59 15.18 8.86 1.10
N ARG A 60 15.56 9.86 0.30
CA ARG A 60 14.67 10.48 -0.70
C ARG A 60 14.34 9.53 -1.85
N ASP A 61 15.31 8.78 -2.37
CA ASP A 61 15.07 7.77 -3.41
C ASP A 61 14.12 6.67 -2.90
N LEU A 62 14.39 6.14 -1.71
CA LEU A 62 13.54 5.15 -1.07
C LEU A 62 12.11 5.67 -0.89
N LEU A 63 11.96 6.91 -0.41
CA LEU A 63 10.67 7.56 -0.23
C LEU A 63 9.92 7.75 -1.56
N ALA A 64 10.64 8.11 -2.64
CA ALA A 64 10.04 8.29 -3.95
C ALA A 64 9.45 6.97 -4.48
N ARG A 65 10.22 5.87 -4.36
CA ARG A 65 9.78 4.52 -4.74
C ARG A 65 8.60 4.04 -3.90
N ALA A 66 8.69 4.19 -2.58
CA ALA A 66 7.60 3.85 -1.66
C ALA A 66 6.33 4.64 -1.96
N GLY A 67 6.48 5.94 -2.24
CA GLY A 67 5.37 6.82 -2.59
C GLY A 67 4.75 6.56 -3.95
N ALA A 68 5.50 5.99 -4.91
CA ALA A 68 4.96 5.50 -6.18
C ALA A 68 4.13 4.23 -5.93
N HIS A 69 4.70 3.26 -5.23
CA HIS A 69 4.02 2.01 -4.91
C HIS A 69 2.72 2.22 -4.12
N LEU A 70 2.70 3.14 -3.15
CA LEU A 70 1.48 3.48 -2.41
C LEU A 70 0.36 4.01 -3.32
N ARG A 71 0.70 4.82 -4.33
CA ARG A 71 -0.28 5.30 -5.31
C ARG A 71 -0.81 4.16 -6.16
N ASP A 72 0.04 3.24 -6.59
CA ASP A 72 -0.36 2.08 -7.38
C ASP A 72 -1.34 1.20 -6.59
N LEU A 73 -1.05 0.94 -5.30
CA LEU A 73 -1.95 0.20 -4.40
C LEU A 73 -3.32 0.88 -4.25
N GLN A 74 -3.34 2.21 -4.12
CA GLN A 74 -4.59 2.99 -4.03
C GLN A 74 -5.40 2.92 -5.33
N GLN A 75 -4.73 3.00 -6.48
CA GLN A 75 -5.37 2.88 -7.78
C GLN A 75 -5.96 1.49 -8.00
N LEU A 76 -5.24 0.43 -7.63
CA LEU A 76 -5.73 -0.94 -7.70
C LEU A 76 -6.99 -1.15 -6.84
N ARG A 77 -6.99 -0.64 -5.60
CA ARG A 77 -8.18 -0.69 -4.72
C ARG A 77 -9.37 0.08 -5.29
N ALA A 78 -9.14 1.28 -5.80
CA ALA A 78 -10.20 2.06 -6.44
C ALA A 78 -10.78 1.35 -7.67
N ALA A 79 -9.93 0.67 -8.45
CA ALA A 79 -10.35 -0.11 -9.61
C ALA A 79 -11.21 -1.32 -9.23
N THR A 80 -10.86 -2.06 -8.17
CA THR A 80 -11.67 -3.19 -7.69
C THR A 80 -13.04 -2.73 -7.19
N GLU A 81 -13.10 -1.64 -6.42
CA GLU A 81 -14.36 -1.08 -5.92
C GLU A 81 -15.25 -0.53 -7.04
N SER A 82 -14.67 0.05 -8.09
CA SER A 82 -15.41 0.52 -9.25
C SER A 82 -15.95 -0.64 -10.10
N GLY A 83 -15.21 -1.74 -10.19
CA GLY A 83 -15.65 -2.96 -10.88
C GLY A 83 -16.84 -3.61 -10.18
N GLU A 84 -16.79 -3.71 -8.85
CA GLU A 84 -17.87 -4.26 -8.02
C GLU A 84 -19.16 -3.45 -8.16
N ARG A 85 -19.10 -2.11 -8.07
CA ARG A 85 -20.27 -1.23 -8.28
C ARG A 85 -20.90 -1.40 -9.66
N THR A 86 -20.07 -1.59 -10.69
CA THR A 86 -20.56 -1.80 -12.07
C THR A 86 -21.27 -3.15 -12.22
N LEU A 87 -20.78 -4.19 -11.53
CA LEU A 87 -21.41 -5.52 -11.49
C LEU A 87 -22.73 -5.50 -10.72
N GLU A 88 -22.80 -4.80 -9.59
CA GLU A 88 -24.04 -4.62 -8.81
C GLU A 88 -25.11 -3.84 -9.59
N GLU A 89 -24.75 -2.73 -10.24
CA GLU A 89 -25.69 -1.94 -11.05
C GLU A 89 -26.24 -2.74 -12.24
N ARG A 90 -25.40 -3.58 -12.86
CA ARG A 90 -25.82 -4.49 -13.93
C ARG A 90 -26.71 -5.63 -13.41
N ALA A 91 -26.42 -6.18 -12.24
CA ALA A 91 -27.24 -7.23 -11.62
C ALA A 91 -28.64 -6.70 -11.22
N LEU A 92 -28.74 -5.45 -10.78
CA LEU A 92 -30.01 -4.82 -10.42
C LEU A 92 -30.89 -4.50 -11.63
N ARG A 93 -30.30 -4.34 -12.82
CA ARG A 93 -31.01 -3.96 -14.06
C ARG A 93 -31.58 -5.16 -14.83
N VAL A 94 -31.39 -6.39 -14.34
CA VAL A 94 -32.03 -7.58 -14.94
C VAL A 94 -33.53 -7.50 -14.67
N PRO A 95 -34.40 -7.39 -15.69
CA PRO A 95 -35.84 -7.40 -15.48
C PRO A 95 -36.23 -8.75 -14.88
N LYS A 96 -36.91 -8.74 -13.72
CA LYS A 96 -37.67 -9.90 -13.27
C LYS A 96 -38.77 -10.12 -14.31
N GLY A 97 -38.52 -11.04 -15.24
CA GLY A 97 -39.53 -11.51 -16.16
C GLY A 97 -40.70 -12.09 -15.38
N ALA A 98 -41.87 -11.49 -15.57
CA ALA A 98 -43.18 -12.06 -15.31
C ALA A 98 -44.05 -11.73 -16.53
#